data_AF-A0A522D632-F1
#
_entry.id   AF-A0A522D632-F1
#
_cell.length_a   1.000
_cell.length_b   1.000
_cell.length_c   1.000
_cell.angle_alpha   90.00
_cell.angle_beta   90.00
_cell.angle_gamma   90.00
#
_symmetry.space_group_name_H-M   'P 1'
#
loop_
_entity.id
_entity.type
_entity.pdbx_description
1 polymer ?
#
loop_
_entity_poly.entity_id
_entity_poly.type
_entity_poly.pdbx_seq_one_letter_code
_entity_poly.pdbx_strand_id
1 'polypeptide(L)'
;MNPKFDYMRNSSSGRRIDRIVDLGDAGVFGEIIVRNTIPPEEIYIGGLGFKSIHIIDNLLGLRVFTAYRCDLRPEILLIVWKGFPFNAQIEEGGDFMLQAMLGDPRIKHLVIDNTYVQSGWMNTGIMDYLTRGWIPGLVWCGVRTFCHLQAESYLGSSSFQQFGRMLMERSADIGCAMKKETFKYFPIHSSGNKDAEAIDERMRESAFRKAFEILESPES
;
A
#
# COMPACT_ATOMS: atom_id res chain seq x y z
N MET A 1 -2.74 20.23 -14.89
CA MET A 1 -1.46 20.41 -14.18
C MET A 1 -1.12 19.08 -13.53
N ASN A 2 0.01 18.47 -13.84
CA ASN A 2 0.45 17.26 -13.14
C ASN A 2 0.93 17.67 -11.73
N PRO A 3 0.58 16.93 -10.67
CA PRO A 3 0.99 17.27 -9.31
C PRO A 3 2.51 17.12 -9.20
N LYS A 4 3.12 17.98 -8.39
CA LYS A 4 4.50 17.82 -7.93
C LYS A 4 4.42 17.41 -6.46
N PHE A 5 5.03 16.28 -6.14
CA PHE A 5 5.13 15.76 -4.78
C PHE A 5 6.54 16.03 -4.25
N ASP A 6 6.67 16.66 -3.08
CA ASP A 6 7.97 17.13 -2.57
C ASP A 6 8.73 16.02 -1.81
N TYR A 7 8.93 14.88 -2.45
CA TYR A 7 9.74 13.78 -1.93
C TYR A 7 10.92 13.47 -2.86
N MET A 8 12.13 13.38 -2.28
CA MET A 8 13.33 12.92 -2.98
C MET A 8 13.91 11.72 -2.24
N ARG A 9 14.15 10.63 -2.95
CA ARG A 9 14.81 9.44 -2.39
C ARG A 9 16.25 9.76 -2.00
N ASN A 10 16.68 9.29 -0.84
CA ASN A 10 18.07 9.48 -0.37
C ASN A 10 19.09 8.55 -1.05
N SER A 11 18.66 7.66 -1.95
CA SER A 11 19.52 6.64 -2.57
C SER A 11 19.30 6.51 -4.08
N SER A 12 19.98 7.35 -4.85
CA SER A 12 20.67 6.92 -6.07
C SER A 12 21.65 8.01 -6.49
N SER A 13 22.92 7.62 -6.56
CA SER A 13 23.97 8.39 -7.19
C SER A 13 23.65 8.61 -8.67
N GLY A 14 23.04 9.75 -9.03
CA GLY A 14 22.91 10.13 -10.44
C GLY A 14 21.77 11.09 -10.76
N ARG A 15 22.16 12.33 -11.11
CA ARG A 15 21.39 13.39 -11.81
C ARG A 15 20.27 14.08 -11.03
N ARG A 16 20.61 15.26 -10.49
CA ARG A 16 19.67 16.38 -10.32
C ARG A 16 19.06 16.75 -11.68
N ILE A 17 17.77 16.54 -11.84
CA ILE A 17 16.96 17.21 -12.86
C ILE A 17 15.96 18.09 -12.09
N ASP A 18 16.17 19.39 -12.14
CA ASP A 18 15.22 20.36 -11.61
C ASP A 18 13.88 20.19 -12.34
N ARG A 19 12.83 19.88 -11.56
CA ARG A 19 11.41 19.84 -11.96
C ARG A 19 10.94 18.61 -12.75
N ILE A 20 10.93 17.44 -12.12
CA ILE A 20 9.94 16.35 -12.23
C ILE A 20 10.27 15.39 -11.07
N VAL A 21 9.27 14.86 -10.37
CA VAL A 21 9.52 13.75 -9.41
C VAL A 21 9.84 12.54 -10.28
N ASP A 22 11.13 12.32 -10.50
CA ASP A 22 11.70 11.15 -11.14
C ASP A 22 11.76 10.03 -10.08
N LEU A 23 10.97 8.98 -10.28
CA LEU A 23 10.92 7.81 -9.38
C LEU A 23 12.13 6.86 -9.59
N GLY A 24 13.15 7.28 -10.34
CA GLY A 24 14.39 6.53 -10.57
C GLY A 24 14.23 5.46 -11.64
N ASP A 25 14.73 4.25 -11.40
CA ASP A 25 14.61 3.10 -12.32
C ASP A 25 13.13 2.70 -12.60
N ALA A 26 12.18 3.26 -11.86
CA ALA A 26 10.74 3.17 -12.12
C ALA A 26 10.27 4.01 -13.33
N GLY A 27 11.15 4.83 -13.90
CA GLY A 27 10.95 5.54 -15.15
C GLY A 27 10.00 6.73 -15.07
N VAL A 28 10.14 7.62 -16.06
CA VAL A 28 9.05 8.48 -16.52
C VAL A 28 7.91 7.56 -16.94
N PHE A 29 6.82 7.50 -16.15
CA PHE A 29 5.64 6.63 -16.28
C PHE A 29 5.52 5.90 -17.63
N GLY A 30 6.31 4.84 -17.79
CA GLY A 30 6.34 4.00 -18.97
C GLY A 30 5.97 2.62 -18.49
N GLU A 31 4.78 2.17 -18.88
CA GLU A 31 4.18 0.84 -18.77
C GLU A 31 4.66 -0.09 -17.63
N ILE A 32 3.69 -0.67 -16.91
CA ILE A 32 3.93 -1.73 -15.93
C ILE A 32 4.77 -2.84 -16.58
N ILE A 33 6.06 -2.95 -16.23
CA ILE A 33 6.85 -4.14 -16.53
C ILE A 33 6.40 -5.21 -15.56
N VAL A 34 5.33 -5.91 -15.91
CA VAL A 34 4.86 -7.09 -15.20
C VAL A 34 5.97 -8.13 -15.31
N ARG A 35 6.74 -8.36 -14.24
CA ARG A 35 7.68 -9.49 -14.16
C ARG A 35 6.88 -10.78 -14.00
N ASN A 36 6.30 -11.26 -15.11
CA ASN A 36 5.65 -12.56 -15.22
C ASN A 36 6.69 -13.63 -15.54
N THR A 37 7.56 -13.96 -14.59
CA THR A 37 8.48 -15.11 -14.74
C THR A 37 7.87 -16.42 -14.20
N ILE A 38 6.67 -16.37 -13.61
CA ILE A 38 5.94 -17.50 -13.00
C ILE A 38 4.45 -17.28 -13.33
N PRO A 39 3.63 -18.33 -13.58
CA PRO A 39 2.17 -18.17 -13.64
C PRO A 39 1.68 -17.35 -12.43
N PRO A 40 0.73 -16.42 -12.63
CA PRO A 40 0.27 -15.54 -11.56
C PRO A 40 -0.27 -16.37 -10.40
N GLU A 41 0.16 -16.03 -9.19
CA GLU A 41 -0.33 -16.66 -7.98
C GLU A 41 -1.78 -16.24 -7.77
N GLU A 42 -2.62 -17.21 -7.41
CA GLU A 42 -4.01 -16.96 -7.09
C GLU A 42 -4.27 -17.06 -5.60
N ILE A 43 -4.96 -16.07 -5.06
CA ILE A 43 -5.53 -16.13 -3.71
C ILE A 43 -7.04 -15.96 -3.81
N TYR A 44 -7.78 -16.67 -2.96
CA TYR A 44 -9.24 -16.60 -2.89
C TYR A 44 -9.66 -15.89 -1.62
N ILE A 45 -10.36 -14.77 -1.77
CA ILE A 45 -10.88 -13.98 -0.64
C ILE A 45 -12.36 -13.75 -0.87
N GLY A 46 -13.19 -14.18 0.07
CA GLY A 46 -14.65 -14.00 -0.02
C GLY A 46 -15.27 -14.63 -1.27
N GLY A 47 -14.68 -15.71 -1.81
CA GLY A 47 -15.12 -16.37 -3.04
C GLY A 47 -14.66 -15.68 -4.34
N LEU A 48 -13.90 -14.58 -4.25
CA LEU A 48 -13.31 -13.90 -5.40
C LEU A 48 -11.86 -14.35 -5.61
N GLY A 49 -11.53 -14.70 -6.86
CA GLY A 49 -10.18 -15.03 -7.27
C GLY A 49 -9.37 -13.76 -7.58
N PHE A 50 -8.24 -13.62 -6.90
CA PHE A 50 -7.28 -12.53 -7.08
C PHE A 50 -5.98 -13.09 -7.65
N LYS A 51 -5.53 -12.54 -8.77
CA LYS A 51 -4.30 -12.93 -9.46
C LYS A 51 -3.18 -11.94 -9.17
N SER A 52 -1.98 -12.44 -8.90
CA SER A 52 -0.82 -11.58 -8.70
C SER A 52 -0.47 -10.85 -9.99
N ILE A 53 -0.17 -9.57 -9.88
CA ILE A 53 0.26 -8.70 -10.99
C ILE A 53 1.65 -8.12 -10.77
N HIS A 54 2.19 -8.21 -9.54
CA HIS A 54 3.54 -7.76 -9.22
C HIS A 54 4.03 -8.39 -7.92
N ILE A 55 5.34 -8.60 -7.83
CA ILE A 55 6.03 -9.11 -6.64
C ILE A 55 7.32 -8.32 -6.43
N ILE A 56 7.70 -8.12 -5.17
CA ILE A 56 9.03 -7.62 -4.79
C ILE A 56 9.62 -8.62 -3.80
N ASP A 57 10.83 -9.05 -4.10
CA ASP A 57 11.64 -9.91 -3.25
C ASP A 57 12.68 -9.09 -2.50
N ASN A 58 13.06 -9.55 -1.31
CA ASN A 58 14.19 -8.97 -0.59
C ASN A 58 15.54 -9.44 -1.16
N LEU A 59 16.64 -8.93 -0.60
CA LEU A 59 18.00 -9.27 -1.02
C LEU A 59 18.35 -10.76 -0.89
N LEU A 60 17.59 -11.51 -0.08
CA LEU A 60 17.74 -12.96 0.09
C LEU A 60 16.83 -13.77 -0.84
N GLY A 61 16.10 -13.11 -1.74
CA GLY A 61 15.12 -13.74 -2.63
C GLY A 61 13.81 -14.14 -1.93
N LEU A 62 13.59 -13.70 -0.69
CA LEU A 62 12.33 -13.93 0.01
C LEU A 62 11.34 -12.84 -0.36
N ARG A 63 10.16 -13.24 -0.81
CA ARG A 63 9.11 -12.31 -1.18
C ARG A 63 8.66 -11.47 0.00
N VAL A 64 8.60 -10.15 -0.18
CA VAL A 64 8.13 -9.19 0.83
C VAL A 64 6.89 -8.41 0.40
N PHE A 65 6.61 -8.36 -0.90
CA PHE A 65 5.45 -7.66 -1.47
C PHE A 65 4.75 -8.54 -2.51
N THR A 66 3.43 -8.48 -2.56
CA THR A 66 2.67 -8.94 -3.72
C THR A 66 1.46 -8.03 -3.94
N ALA A 67 1.27 -7.59 -5.17
CA ALA A 67 0.05 -6.90 -5.60
C ALA A 67 -0.84 -7.85 -6.40
N TYR A 68 -2.14 -7.75 -6.16
CA TYR A 68 -3.17 -8.61 -6.75
C TYR A 68 -4.31 -7.81 -7.36
N ARG A 69 -4.96 -8.43 -8.36
CA ARG A 69 -6.16 -7.90 -9.04
C ARG A 69 -7.22 -8.98 -9.21
N CYS A 70 -8.48 -8.56 -9.16
CA CYS A 70 -9.63 -9.39 -9.48
C CYS A 70 -10.36 -8.81 -10.68
N ASP A 71 -10.60 -9.62 -11.71
CA ASP A 71 -11.30 -9.17 -12.92
C ASP A 71 -12.76 -8.78 -12.65
N LEU A 72 -13.39 -9.43 -11.65
CA LEU A 72 -14.77 -9.16 -11.24
C LEU A 72 -14.90 -7.89 -10.37
N ARG A 73 -13.81 -7.48 -9.70
CA ARG A 73 -13.74 -6.29 -8.84
C ARG A 73 -12.54 -5.42 -9.21
N PRO A 74 -12.51 -4.87 -10.44
CA PRO A 74 -11.37 -4.11 -10.96
C PRO A 74 -11.19 -2.76 -10.23
N GLU A 75 -12.06 -2.38 -9.33
CA GLU A 75 -11.89 -1.18 -8.51
C GLU A 75 -10.99 -1.41 -7.28
N ILE A 76 -10.66 -2.67 -6.95
CA ILE A 76 -9.88 -3.04 -5.76
C ILE A 76 -8.44 -3.39 -6.15
N LEU A 77 -7.47 -2.70 -5.55
CA LEU A 77 -6.07 -3.12 -5.53
C LEU A 77 -5.78 -3.77 -4.17
N LEU A 78 -5.39 -5.04 -4.19
CA LEU A 78 -5.02 -5.77 -2.99
C LEU A 78 -3.51 -5.92 -2.92
N ILE A 79 -2.93 -5.50 -1.81
CA ILE A 79 -1.51 -5.61 -1.51
C ILE A 79 -1.32 -6.51 -0.30
N VAL A 80 -0.35 -7.42 -0.38
CA VAL A 80 0.13 -8.21 0.75
C VAL A 80 1.60 -7.89 0.99
N TRP A 81 1.91 -7.38 2.17
CA TRP A 81 3.28 -7.29 2.67
C TRP A 81 3.56 -8.43 3.64
N LYS A 82 4.79 -8.95 3.62
CA LYS A 82 5.21 -10.03 4.53
C LYS A 82 6.69 -9.98 4.86
N GLY A 83 7.08 -10.65 5.95
CA GLY A 83 8.47 -10.77 6.37
C GLY A 83 9.06 -9.43 6.79
N PHE A 84 10.26 -9.11 6.31
CA PHE A 84 11.01 -7.92 6.71
C PHE A 84 11.23 -6.96 5.54
N PRO A 85 10.21 -6.19 5.11
CA PRO A 85 10.40 -5.13 4.14
C PRO A 85 11.28 -4.00 4.70
N PHE A 86 12.28 -3.60 3.94
CA PHE A 86 13.14 -2.43 4.19
C PHE A 86 12.63 -1.22 3.41
N ASN A 87 13.16 -0.04 3.75
CA ASN A 87 12.74 1.24 3.20
C ASN A 87 12.64 1.24 1.67
N ALA A 88 13.66 0.73 0.98
CA ALA A 88 13.69 0.68 -0.49
C ALA A 88 12.54 -0.16 -1.08
N GLN A 89 12.22 -1.31 -0.48
CA GLN A 89 11.10 -2.14 -0.95
C GLN A 89 9.76 -1.45 -0.69
N ILE A 90 9.61 -0.79 0.46
CA ILE A 90 8.38 -0.07 0.82
C ILE A 90 8.13 1.08 -0.16
N GLU A 91 9.16 1.84 -0.48
CA GLU A 91 9.09 2.91 -1.49
C GLU A 91 8.77 2.34 -2.87
N GLU A 92 9.42 1.25 -3.29
CA GLU A 92 9.15 0.56 -4.55
C GLU A 92 7.70 0.06 -4.64
N GLY A 93 7.20 -0.63 -3.61
CA GLY A 93 5.83 -1.12 -3.57
C GLY A 93 4.80 0.01 -3.51
N GLY A 94 5.08 1.07 -2.74
CA GLY A 94 4.23 2.27 -2.70
C GLY A 94 4.14 2.97 -4.05
N ASP A 95 5.25 3.08 -4.77
CA ASP A 95 5.29 3.68 -6.10
C ASP A 95 4.56 2.81 -7.13
N PHE A 96 4.72 1.49 -7.04
CA PHE A 96 3.93 0.56 -7.85
C PHE A 96 2.42 0.76 -7.65
N MET A 97 1.96 0.91 -6.40
CA MET A 97 0.53 1.15 -6.13
C MET A 97 0.03 2.41 -6.83
N LEU A 98 0.77 3.52 -6.73
CA LEU A 98 0.40 4.77 -7.38
C LEU A 98 0.40 4.64 -8.91
N GLN A 99 1.39 3.94 -9.47
CA GLN A 99 1.45 3.66 -10.90
C GLN A 99 0.26 2.82 -11.37
N ALA A 100 -0.12 1.78 -10.62
CA ALA A 100 -1.29 0.97 -10.94
C ALA A 100 -2.58 1.80 -10.95
N MET A 101 -2.76 2.70 -9.97
CA MET A 101 -3.92 3.58 -9.89
C MET A 101 -3.96 4.65 -11.00
N LEU A 102 -2.80 5.12 -11.44
CA LEU A 102 -2.70 6.03 -12.58
C LEU A 102 -2.97 5.31 -13.91
N GLY A 103 -2.48 4.07 -14.04
CA GLY A 103 -2.68 3.23 -15.22
C GLY A 103 -4.10 2.70 -15.36
N ASP A 104 -4.80 2.46 -14.25
CA ASP A 104 -6.19 2.02 -14.22
C ASP A 104 -7.04 2.91 -13.29
N PRO A 105 -7.66 3.98 -13.82
CA PRO A 105 -8.46 4.90 -13.03
C PRO A 105 -9.69 4.28 -12.35
N ARG A 106 -10.06 3.03 -12.69
CA ARG A 106 -11.12 2.30 -12.00
C ARG A 106 -10.70 1.92 -10.58
N ILE A 107 -9.40 1.78 -10.32
CA ILE A 107 -8.90 1.50 -8.97
C ILE A 107 -9.26 2.68 -8.07
N LYS A 108 -10.12 2.38 -7.09
CA LYS A 108 -10.64 3.35 -6.10
C LYS A 108 -10.53 2.83 -4.68
N HIS A 109 -10.27 1.54 -4.50
CA HIS A 109 -10.18 0.91 -3.19
C HIS A 109 -8.82 0.23 -3.05
N LEU A 110 -8.18 0.48 -1.91
CA LEU A 110 -6.90 -0.11 -1.55
C LEU A 110 -7.09 -1.00 -0.34
N VAL A 111 -6.70 -2.26 -0.45
CA VAL A 111 -6.63 -3.19 0.68
C VAL A 111 -5.17 -3.53 0.88
N ILE A 112 -4.59 -3.19 2.03
CA ILE A 112 -3.23 -3.58 2.40
C ILE A 112 -3.29 -4.57 3.54
N ASP A 113 -2.74 -5.74 3.32
CA ASP A 113 -2.53 -6.77 4.33
C ASP A 113 -1.08 -6.77 4.78
N ASN A 114 -0.86 -6.25 5.99
CA ASN A 114 0.41 -6.22 6.70
C ASN A 114 0.47 -7.27 7.80
N THR A 115 -0.43 -8.26 7.81
CA THR A 115 -0.57 -9.20 8.92
C THR A 115 0.73 -9.98 9.17
N TYR A 116 1.49 -10.34 8.12
CA TYR A 116 2.76 -11.08 8.24
C TYR A 116 4.02 -10.20 8.25
N VAL A 117 3.88 -8.89 8.39
CA VAL A 117 5.06 -8.01 8.48
C VAL A 117 5.68 -8.17 9.86
N GLN A 118 6.98 -8.42 9.92
CA GLN A 118 7.76 -8.68 11.13
C GLN A 118 8.82 -7.59 11.39
N SER A 119 8.90 -6.56 10.54
CA SER A 119 9.88 -5.46 10.68
C SER A 119 9.30 -4.21 11.31
N GLY A 120 10.10 -3.52 12.13
CA GLY A 120 9.83 -2.15 12.58
C GLY A 120 10.15 -1.11 11.50
N TRP A 121 9.38 -1.10 10.42
CA TRP A 121 9.68 -0.32 9.22
C TRP A 121 9.33 1.17 9.33
N MET A 122 8.53 1.57 10.31
CA MET A 122 8.19 2.97 10.52
C MET A 122 9.34 3.72 11.21
N ASN A 123 10.21 4.30 10.38
CA ASN A 123 11.25 5.24 10.76
C ASN A 123 11.03 6.60 10.08
N THR A 124 11.84 7.60 10.45
CA THR A 124 11.72 8.97 9.90
C THR A 124 11.77 9.02 8.38
N GLY A 125 12.63 8.22 7.73
CA GLY A 125 12.75 8.18 6.28
C GLY A 125 11.47 7.69 5.60
N ILE A 126 10.85 6.63 6.12
CA ILE A 126 9.57 6.15 5.58
C ILE A 126 8.43 7.11 5.87
N MET A 127 8.44 7.75 7.04
CA MET A 127 7.45 8.78 7.36
C MET A 127 7.50 9.96 6.38
N ASP A 128 8.70 10.38 5.97
CA ASP A 128 8.86 11.41 4.95
C ASP A 128 8.30 10.96 3.59
N TYR A 129 8.60 9.72 3.17
CA TYR A 129 8.02 9.14 1.94
C TYR A 129 6.49 9.11 1.99
N LEU A 130 5.92 8.60 3.07
CA LEU A 130 4.47 8.48 3.20
C LEU A 130 3.79 9.84 3.16
N THR A 131 4.31 10.80 3.93
CA THR A 131 3.68 12.12 4.08
C THR A 131 3.84 13.02 2.86
N ARG A 132 4.95 12.90 2.13
CA ARG A 132 5.28 13.80 1.02
C ARG A 132 5.07 13.19 -0.36
N GLY A 133 5.07 11.87 -0.47
CA GLY A 133 4.89 11.13 -1.72
C GLY A 133 3.60 10.34 -1.73
N TRP A 134 3.51 9.30 -0.89
CA TRP A 134 2.49 8.27 -1.03
C TRP A 134 1.07 8.76 -0.71
N ILE A 135 0.84 9.39 0.45
CA ILE A 135 -0.49 9.90 0.85
C ILE A 135 -1.00 10.97 -0.15
N PRO A 136 -0.20 11.98 -0.53
CA PRO A 136 -0.57 12.89 -1.62
C PRO A 136 -0.93 12.17 -2.93
N GLY A 137 -0.18 11.13 -3.28
CA GLY A 137 -0.44 10.30 -4.45
C GLY A 137 -1.80 9.60 -4.39
N LEU A 138 -2.16 9.00 -3.26
CA LEU A 138 -3.45 8.34 -3.07
C LEU A 138 -4.62 9.32 -3.20
N VAL A 139 -4.50 10.50 -2.57
CA VAL A 139 -5.51 11.58 -2.67
C VAL A 139 -5.62 12.07 -4.12
N TRP A 140 -4.49 12.25 -4.81
CA TRP A 140 -4.48 12.66 -6.20
C TRP A 140 -5.22 11.69 -7.11
N CYS A 141 -4.92 10.39 -6.98
CA CYS A 141 -5.51 9.29 -7.75
C CYS A 141 -7.00 9.07 -7.42
N GLY A 142 -7.51 9.74 -6.39
CA GLY A 142 -8.91 9.69 -5.99
C GLY A 142 -9.28 8.34 -5.39
N VAL A 143 -8.39 7.76 -4.58
CA VAL A 143 -8.74 6.63 -3.72
C VAL A 143 -9.90 7.04 -2.81
N ARG A 144 -10.91 6.17 -2.68
CA ARG A 144 -12.10 6.40 -1.85
C ARG A 144 -11.98 5.70 -0.51
N THR A 145 -11.54 4.45 -0.52
CA THR A 145 -11.45 3.63 0.67
C THR A 145 -10.10 2.93 0.76
N PHE A 146 -9.49 3.00 1.94
CA PHE A 146 -8.26 2.31 2.28
C PHE A 146 -8.50 1.42 3.51
N CYS A 147 -8.59 0.12 3.29
CA CYS A 147 -8.60 -0.89 4.35
C CYS A 147 -7.18 -1.37 4.64
N HIS A 148 -6.75 -1.33 5.89
CA HIS A 148 -5.43 -1.76 6.30
C HIS A 148 -5.56 -2.85 7.37
N LEU A 149 -5.14 -4.07 7.05
CA LEU A 149 -5.15 -5.22 7.94
C LEU A 149 -3.77 -5.34 8.58
N GLN A 150 -3.71 -5.46 9.90
CA GLN A 150 -2.43 -5.54 10.60
C GLN A 150 -2.49 -6.40 11.87
N ALA A 151 -1.42 -7.15 12.11
CA ALA A 151 -1.10 -7.75 13.40
C ALA A 151 -0.52 -6.68 14.34
N GLU A 152 -1.03 -6.57 15.57
CA GLU A 152 -0.74 -5.46 16.50
C GLU A 152 0.73 -5.34 16.92
N SER A 153 1.57 -6.32 16.63
CA SER A 153 2.90 -6.52 17.19
C SER A 153 4.07 -5.89 16.41
N TYR A 154 3.87 -5.37 15.19
CA TYR A 154 5.01 -5.10 14.29
C TYR A 154 4.96 -3.79 13.49
N LEU A 155 4.93 -2.67 14.21
CA LEU A 155 5.09 -1.32 13.63
C LEU A 155 6.36 -0.58 14.09
N GLY A 156 7.27 -1.27 14.77
CA GLY A 156 8.44 -0.65 15.36
C GLY A 156 8.05 0.22 16.57
N SER A 157 8.43 1.49 16.57
CA SER A 157 8.22 2.40 17.72
C SER A 157 6.85 3.07 17.76
N SER A 158 5.99 2.92 16.75
CA SER A 158 4.63 3.49 16.79
C SER A 158 3.57 2.41 16.77
N SER A 159 2.42 2.67 17.39
CA SER A 159 1.30 1.73 17.38
C SER A 159 0.45 1.85 16.11
N PHE A 160 -0.37 0.83 15.86
CA PHE A 160 -1.30 0.82 14.71
C PHE A 160 -2.30 1.98 14.75
N GLN A 161 -2.73 2.34 15.96
CA GLN A 161 -3.58 3.49 16.19
C GLN A 161 -2.85 4.81 15.93
N GLN A 162 -1.57 4.92 16.29
CA GLN A 162 -0.77 6.12 16.01
C GLN A 162 -0.55 6.31 14.51
N PHE A 163 -0.24 5.23 13.79
CA PHE A 163 -0.15 5.27 12.33
C PHE A 163 -1.46 5.70 11.69
N GLY A 164 -2.58 5.09 12.11
CA GLY A 164 -3.90 5.41 11.58
C GLY A 164 -4.30 6.87 11.82
N ARG A 165 -3.99 7.42 13.01
CA ARG A 165 -4.22 8.83 13.31
C ARG A 165 -3.42 9.74 12.38
N MET A 166 -2.11 9.48 12.26
CA MET A 166 -1.23 10.26 11.40
C MET A 166 -1.70 10.24 9.94
N LEU A 167 -2.08 9.07 9.44
CA LEU A 167 -2.56 8.91 8.07
C LEU A 167 -3.82 9.76 7.81
N MET A 168 -4.77 9.74 8.75
CA MET A 168 -6.02 10.49 8.65
C MET A 168 -5.83 12.01 8.78
N GLU A 169 -5.01 12.46 9.71
CA GLU A 169 -4.70 13.89 9.87
C GLU A 169 -4.00 14.43 8.62
N ARG A 170 -2.99 13.69 8.13
CA ARG A 170 -2.23 14.09 6.94
C ARG A 170 -3.06 14.06 5.67
N SER A 171 -3.88 13.04 5.47
CA SER A 171 -4.73 12.97 4.27
C SER A 171 -5.72 14.14 4.25
N ALA A 172 -6.31 14.52 5.38
CA ALA A 172 -7.21 15.67 5.51
C ALA A 172 -6.52 17.00 5.13
N ASP A 173 -5.34 17.27 5.69
CA ASP A 173 -4.55 18.47 5.38
C ASP A 173 -4.24 18.56 3.87
N ILE A 174 -3.78 17.43 3.31
CA ILE A 174 -3.43 17.29 1.90
C ILE A 174 -4.66 17.49 1.01
N GLY A 175 -5.78 16.84 1.32
CA GLY A 175 -7.03 16.97 0.57
C GLY A 175 -7.54 18.40 0.56
N CYS A 176 -7.47 19.09 1.71
CA CYS A 176 -7.81 20.51 1.79
C CYS A 176 -6.91 21.37 0.87
N ALA A 177 -5.59 21.19 0.97
CA ALA A 177 -4.63 21.93 0.15
C ALA A 177 -4.81 21.66 -1.36
N MET A 178 -5.13 20.42 -1.73
CA MET A 178 -5.34 19.98 -3.10
C MET A 178 -6.76 20.24 -3.62
N LYS A 179 -7.68 20.69 -2.76
CA LYS A 179 -9.13 20.81 -3.04
C LYS A 179 -9.72 19.51 -3.60
N LYS A 180 -9.35 18.38 -2.97
CA LYS A 180 -9.80 17.03 -3.33
C LYS A 180 -10.40 16.33 -2.12
N GLU A 181 -11.37 15.46 -2.39
CA GLU A 181 -11.87 14.52 -1.39
C GLU A 181 -10.77 13.54 -0.99
N THR A 182 -10.77 13.18 0.29
CA THR A 182 -9.80 12.26 0.88
C THR A 182 -10.40 10.88 1.04
N PHE A 183 -9.56 9.84 0.98
CA PHE A 183 -10.01 8.48 1.27
C PHE A 183 -10.43 8.32 2.73
N LYS A 184 -11.39 7.42 2.97
CA LYS A 184 -11.71 6.88 4.28
C LYS A 184 -10.72 5.77 4.63
N TYR A 185 -10.15 5.83 5.83
CA TYR A 185 -9.21 4.81 6.32
C TYR A 185 -9.88 3.90 7.34
N PHE A 186 -9.72 2.60 7.15
CA PHE A 186 -10.26 1.57 8.02
C PHE A 186 -9.14 0.66 8.53
N PRO A 187 -8.66 0.88 9.77
CA PRO A 187 -7.76 -0.06 10.42
C PRO A 187 -8.53 -1.31 10.85
N ILE A 188 -8.07 -2.48 10.42
CA ILE A 188 -8.67 -3.78 10.71
C ILE A 188 -7.66 -4.64 11.47
N HIS A 189 -7.99 -4.93 12.72
CA HIS A 189 -7.16 -5.77 13.58
C HIS A 189 -7.30 -7.24 13.17
N SER A 190 -6.18 -7.91 12.90
CA SER A 190 -6.13 -9.33 12.51
C SER A 190 -5.55 -10.26 13.58
N SER A 191 -5.32 -9.76 14.80
CA SER A 191 -4.81 -10.55 15.95
C SER A 191 -5.66 -10.36 17.22
N GLY A 192 -5.96 -11.46 17.93
CA GLY A 192 -6.71 -11.45 19.19
C GLY A 192 -5.83 -11.35 20.44
N ASN A 193 -4.53 -11.60 20.31
CA ASN A 193 -3.53 -11.49 21.37
C ASN A 193 -2.26 -10.85 20.83
N LYS A 194 -1.70 -9.89 21.59
CA LYS A 194 -0.50 -9.11 21.25
C LYS A 194 0.80 -9.92 21.25
N ASP A 195 0.78 -11.12 21.83
CA ASP A 195 1.99 -11.88 22.19
C ASP A 195 2.21 -13.15 21.35
N ALA A 196 1.38 -13.42 20.34
CA ALA A 196 1.55 -14.59 19.48
C ALA A 196 2.31 -14.22 18.19
N GLU A 197 3.52 -14.76 18.03
CA GLU A 197 4.30 -14.69 16.78
C GLU A 197 3.63 -15.41 15.60
N ALA A 198 2.62 -16.25 15.88
CA ALA A 198 1.84 -16.98 14.88
C ALA A 198 0.50 -16.28 14.60
N ILE A 199 0.27 -15.94 13.34
CA ILE A 199 -1.00 -15.40 12.85
C ILE A 199 -2.02 -16.52 12.72
N ASP A 200 -3.21 -16.33 13.30
CA ASP A 200 -4.34 -17.22 13.04
C ASP A 200 -4.94 -16.89 11.67
N GLU A 201 -4.80 -17.81 10.71
CA GLU A 201 -5.36 -17.67 9.37
C GLU A 201 -6.88 -17.41 9.37
N ARG A 202 -7.61 -17.92 10.36
CA ARG A 202 -9.05 -17.65 10.50
C ARG A 202 -9.30 -16.20 10.84
N MET A 203 -8.44 -15.59 11.66
CA MET A 203 -8.54 -14.17 12.00
C MET A 203 -8.19 -13.29 10.81
N ARG A 204 -7.15 -13.66 10.05
CA ARG A 204 -6.81 -12.96 8.80
C ARG A 204 -7.95 -13.05 7.78
N GLU A 205 -8.54 -14.23 7.61
CA GLU A 205 -9.70 -14.41 6.73
C GLU A 205 -10.90 -13.57 7.20
N SER A 206 -11.18 -13.54 8.51
CA SER A 206 -12.23 -12.68 9.07
C SER A 206 -11.94 -11.19 8.86
N ALA A 207 -10.68 -10.76 8.98
CA ALA A 207 -10.26 -9.39 8.71
C ALA A 207 -10.48 -9.02 7.23
N PHE A 208 -10.19 -9.94 6.31
CA PHE A 208 -10.51 -9.74 4.90
C PHE A 208 -12.02 -9.64 4.67
N ARG A 209 -12.82 -10.55 5.22
CA ARG A 209 -14.29 -10.48 5.09
C ARG A 209 -14.81 -9.11 5.53
N LYS A 210 -14.34 -8.62 6.69
CA LYS A 210 -14.67 -7.28 7.18
C LYS A 210 -14.22 -6.16 6.22
N ALA A 211 -13.04 -6.29 5.61
CA ALA A 211 -12.59 -5.32 4.61
C ALA A 211 -13.54 -5.27 3.41
N PHE A 212 -13.99 -6.42 2.91
CA PHE A 212 -14.93 -6.47 1.79
C PHE A 212 -16.33 -5.99 2.18
N GLU A 213 -16.82 -6.29 3.38
CA GLU A 213 -18.08 -5.73 3.90
C GLU A 213 -18.02 -4.20 3.95
N ILE A 214 -16.88 -3.62 4.35
CA ILE A 214 -16.67 -2.17 4.31
C ILE A 214 -16.75 -1.65 2.87
N LEU A 215 -16.07 -2.32 1.92
CA LEU A 215 -16.07 -1.94 0.50
C LEU A 215 -17.42 -2.11 -0.22
N GLU A 216 -18.35 -2.87 0.37
CA GLU A 216 -19.71 -3.06 -0.15
C GLU A 216 -20.73 -2.15 0.53
N SER A 217 -20.32 -1.45 1.61
CA SER A 217 -21.18 -0.49 2.29
C SER A 217 -21.48 0.72 1.40
N PRO A 218 -22.71 1.25 1.40
CA PRO A 218 -23.08 2.48 0.66
C PRO A 218 -22.22 3.69 1.01
N GLU A 219 -21.51 3.64 2.15
CA GLU A 219 -20.66 4.69 2.66
C GLU A 219 -19.20 4.59 2.16
N SER A 220 -18.85 3.67 1.25
CA SER A 220 -17.47 3.38 0.84
C SER A 220 -17.03 3.88 -0.54
#